data_AF-A0AAU7ZUN5-F1
#
_entry.id   AF-A0AAU7ZUN5-F1
#
_cell.length_a   1.000
_cell.length_b   1.000
_cell.length_c   1.000
_cell.angle_alpha   90.00
_cell.angle_beta   90.00
_cell.angle_gamma   90.00
#
_symmetry.space_group_name_H-M   'P 1'
#
loop_
_entity.id
_entity.type
_entity.pdbx_description
1 polymer ?
#
loop_
_entity_poly.entity_id
_entity_poly.type
_entity_poly.pdbx_seq_one_letter_code
_entity_poly.pdbx_strand_id
1 'polypeptide(L)'
;MRIGFGYGVFLAMTFSAGVVAAGAQSGAAGEQSNPLDRDSASTAQVATADVPAAQVPAAVTPTAGVPAASVPVDNGARPGDSHVRIVRLSDVKGTLSLDRKTGNGFEQTMPNMPIVQGQRLRTADGYAEVEFEDNSTLRVTPNSLVEFPLLALRSSGAKASTIQVVRGMVYVNLEGTKGNEFVVRAGDETMTVSPSTHMRMTVEDGKTVVSVFNGSVEVKHGSETTLLTKKESLTLRGEQVAIAKKIEEEGYDAWDKEANDYHARYSQANAMVAGGATYGLSDLNYYGNFINGGAFGSFWQPYLVGAGWNPYCNGVWAQYPGVGYSWVSPYPWGWLPYHTGTWSFFPGYGWGWQPGGAFNGLNNVASGGGVASGLVGTGVHSPVRAASPQAPTVGAGSLVLANNMPMVFSKEEKPGNFVFQKNSAGLGVPRGSLGSLNKISTHVEQHGSANMQVYAAPPSAGFMTSSRSGNGGPVTLRAGAPIQSESTSNAPAFRSGSSGGSSVSSGASHSLGASSASGGSSGSSGSSGHK
;
A
#
# COMPACT_ATOMS: atom_id res chain seq x y z
N MET A 1 -8.01 43.84 -57.10
CA MET A 1 -7.84 42.64 -57.94
C MET A 1 -8.72 41.54 -57.36
N ARG A 2 -9.42 40.80 -58.22
CA ARG A 2 -10.65 40.00 -58.02
C ARG A 2 -10.57 38.91 -56.91
N ILE A 3 -11.58 38.78 -56.02
CA ILE A 3 -12.78 37.85 -56.03
C ILE A 3 -12.37 36.36 -55.96
N GLY A 4 -12.91 35.45 -55.13
CA GLY A 4 -14.01 35.44 -54.16
C GLY A 4 -14.50 33.98 -53.88
N PHE A 5 -15.26 33.79 -52.79
CA PHE A 5 -16.23 32.70 -52.42
C PHE A 5 -15.71 31.24 -52.36
N GLY A 6 -15.99 30.39 -51.35
CA GLY A 6 -17.06 30.30 -50.36
C GLY A 6 -18.05 29.18 -50.74
N TYR A 7 -18.21 28.13 -49.93
CA TYR A 7 -19.47 27.38 -49.70
C TYR A 7 -19.26 26.31 -48.61
N GLY A 8 -20.14 26.34 -47.59
CA GLY A 8 -20.29 25.28 -46.60
C GLY A 8 -21.29 24.22 -47.05
N VAL A 9 -21.16 23.02 -46.48
CA VAL A 9 -22.16 21.95 -46.55
C VAL A 9 -22.37 21.41 -45.14
N PHE A 10 -23.58 21.62 -44.63
CA PHE A 10 -24.19 20.85 -43.55
C PHE A 10 -24.63 19.49 -44.13
N LEU A 11 -24.29 18.39 -43.48
CA LEU A 11 -25.06 17.15 -43.64
C LEU A 11 -25.21 16.44 -42.29
N ALA A 12 -26.48 16.24 -41.94
CA ALA A 12 -26.96 15.51 -40.79
C ALA A 12 -26.57 14.02 -40.87
N MET A 13 -26.26 13.40 -39.73
CA MET A 13 -26.39 11.95 -39.57
C MET A 13 -27.38 11.63 -38.46
N THR A 14 -28.40 10.93 -38.92
CA THR A 14 -29.59 10.43 -38.27
C THR A 14 -29.25 9.31 -37.29
N PHE A 15 -29.74 9.39 -36.05
CA PHE A 15 -29.81 8.25 -35.15
C PHE A 15 -30.93 7.31 -35.63
N SER A 16 -30.58 6.08 -36.02
CA SER A 16 -31.55 5.00 -36.21
C SER A 16 -31.60 4.13 -34.96
N ALA A 17 -32.77 4.09 -34.35
CA ALA A 17 -33.14 3.16 -33.30
C ALA A 17 -33.34 1.74 -33.90
N GLY A 18 -32.63 0.76 -33.35
CA GLY A 18 -32.84 -0.66 -33.63
C GLY A 18 -33.49 -1.34 -32.43
N VAL A 19 -34.78 -1.63 -32.54
CA VAL A 19 -35.53 -2.55 -31.67
C VAL A 19 -35.34 -3.96 -32.21
N VAL A 20 -34.96 -4.93 -31.36
CA VAL A 20 -35.26 -6.35 -31.59
C VAL A 20 -35.80 -6.94 -30.30
N ALA A 21 -37.00 -7.51 -30.42
CA ALA A 21 -37.74 -8.19 -29.36
C ALA A 21 -37.48 -9.71 -29.38
N ALA A 22 -37.58 -10.25 -28.17
CA ALA A 22 -37.91 -11.60 -27.71
C ALA A 22 -38.10 -12.76 -28.71
N GLY A 23 -37.53 -13.91 -28.33
CA GLY A 23 -37.99 -15.25 -28.66
C GLY A 23 -37.65 -16.22 -27.52
N ALA A 24 -38.66 -16.70 -26.81
CA ALA A 24 -38.60 -17.69 -25.75
C ALA A 24 -39.17 -19.03 -26.24
N GLN A 25 -38.63 -20.17 -25.76
CA GLN A 25 -39.26 -21.50 -25.61
C GLN A 25 -38.13 -22.52 -25.30
N SER A 26 -38.29 -23.65 -24.60
CA SER A 26 -39.11 -24.09 -23.45
C SER A 26 -38.77 -25.58 -23.25
N GLY A 27 -38.64 -26.03 -21.99
CA GLY A 27 -38.80 -27.43 -21.54
C GLY A 27 -37.65 -28.42 -21.80
N ALA A 28 -37.51 -29.55 -21.11
CA ALA A 28 -37.81 -29.98 -19.74
C ALA A 28 -37.30 -31.44 -19.63
N ALA A 29 -36.71 -31.76 -18.47
CA ALA A 29 -36.77 -33.04 -17.73
C ALA A 29 -36.43 -34.39 -18.39
N GLY A 30 -35.85 -35.29 -17.58
CA GLY A 30 -36.34 -36.67 -17.57
C GLY A 30 -35.29 -37.77 -17.53
N GLU A 31 -35.03 -38.24 -16.31
CA GLU A 31 -34.15 -39.34 -15.91
C GLU A 31 -34.68 -40.76 -16.23
N GLN A 32 -33.74 -41.71 -16.17
CA GLN A 32 -33.84 -43.07 -15.62
C GLN A 32 -34.33 -44.30 -16.44
N SER A 33 -33.42 -45.30 -16.42
CA SER A 33 -33.60 -46.70 -15.97
C SER A 33 -33.57 -47.86 -17.00
N ASN A 34 -32.41 -48.58 -17.01
CA ASN A 34 -32.20 -50.01 -16.69
C ASN A 34 -32.84 -51.13 -17.57
N PRO A 35 -32.57 -52.44 -17.37
CA PRO A 35 -31.30 -53.21 -17.24
C PRO A 35 -31.31 -54.52 -18.10
N LEU A 36 -30.38 -55.45 -17.79
CA LEU A 36 -30.41 -56.93 -17.98
C LEU A 36 -29.88 -57.43 -19.34
N ASP A 37 -29.17 -58.55 -19.46
CA ASP A 37 -28.96 -59.68 -18.56
C ASP A 37 -27.81 -60.54 -19.11
N ARG A 38 -27.46 -61.58 -18.34
CA ARG A 38 -26.81 -62.86 -18.70
C ARG A 38 -25.39 -63.05 -18.16
N ASP A 39 -25.03 -64.21 -17.63
CA ASP A 39 -25.75 -65.33 -17.02
C ASP A 39 -24.65 -66.31 -16.57
N SER A 40 -24.94 -67.08 -15.51
CA SER A 40 -24.46 -68.46 -15.27
C SER A 40 -22.97 -68.68 -14.91
N ALA A 41 -22.63 -69.07 -13.67
CA ALA A 41 -22.79 -70.39 -13.00
C ALA A 41 -21.45 -71.18 -13.00
N SER A 42 -20.81 -71.35 -11.83
CA SER A 42 -20.76 -72.60 -11.02
C SER A 42 -19.90 -73.69 -11.67
N THR A 43 -18.87 -74.33 -11.09
CA THR A 43 -18.62 -74.84 -9.72
C THR A 43 -17.22 -75.48 -9.76
N ALA A 44 -16.36 -75.37 -8.72
CA ALA A 44 -15.41 -76.43 -8.33
C ALA A 44 -14.67 -76.09 -7.03
N GLN A 45 -14.53 -77.12 -6.20
CA GLN A 45 -14.18 -77.14 -4.78
C GLN A 45 -12.71 -76.80 -4.48
N VAL A 46 -12.48 -76.15 -3.33
CA VAL A 46 -11.18 -75.97 -2.70
C VAL A 46 -11.18 -76.68 -1.35
N ALA A 47 -10.19 -77.56 -1.15
CA ALA A 47 -9.74 -78.12 0.12
C ALA A 47 -8.22 -78.31 -0.05
N THR A 48 -7.32 -78.03 0.88
CA THR A 48 -7.29 -77.44 2.22
C THR A 48 -5.80 -77.14 2.44
N ALA A 49 -5.44 -75.98 3.00
CA ALA A 49 -4.14 -75.82 3.63
C ALA A 49 -4.32 -75.01 4.92
N ASP A 50 -3.82 -75.60 6.00
CA ASP A 50 -4.04 -75.24 7.39
C ASP A 50 -3.61 -73.81 7.77
N VAL A 51 -4.36 -73.30 8.75
CA VAL A 51 -4.26 -71.97 9.36
C VAL A 51 -3.21 -71.98 10.47
N PRO A 52 -2.39 -70.91 10.59
CA PRO A 52 -1.91 -70.44 11.88
C PRO A 52 -2.63 -69.15 12.31
N ALA A 53 -2.88 -69.09 13.62
CA ALA A 53 -3.68 -68.10 14.32
C ALA A 53 -3.21 -66.64 14.16
N ALA A 54 -4.18 -65.74 14.27
CA ALA A 54 -4.07 -64.29 14.14
C ALA A 54 -2.98 -63.66 15.01
N GLN A 55 -2.06 -62.95 14.35
CA GLN A 55 -1.34 -61.80 14.92
C GLN A 55 -2.00 -60.52 14.41
N VAL A 56 -2.29 -59.59 15.32
CA VAL A 56 -2.82 -58.25 15.03
C VAL A 56 -1.88 -57.51 14.07
N PRO A 57 -2.29 -57.14 12.83
CA PRO A 57 -1.50 -56.25 11.99
C PRO A 57 -1.60 -54.81 12.52
N ALA A 58 -0.45 -54.17 12.65
CA ALA A 58 -0.32 -52.76 13.00
C ALA A 58 -1.21 -51.87 12.13
N ALA A 59 -1.73 -50.79 12.73
CA ALA A 59 -2.46 -49.74 12.05
C ALA A 59 -1.71 -49.29 10.80
N VAL A 60 -2.37 -49.42 9.64
CA VAL A 60 -1.87 -48.91 8.36
C VAL A 60 -1.96 -47.40 8.45
N THR A 61 -0.83 -46.74 8.71
CA THR A 61 -0.72 -45.29 8.55
C THR A 61 -1.08 -44.97 7.10
N PRO A 62 -2.03 -44.08 6.81
CA PRO A 62 -2.22 -43.62 5.44
C PRO A 62 -0.89 -42.98 5.03
N THR A 63 -0.26 -43.54 3.99
CA THR A 63 0.89 -42.92 3.35
C THR A 63 0.42 -41.57 2.85
N ALA A 64 0.73 -40.51 3.62
CA ALA A 64 0.54 -39.15 3.20
C ALA A 64 1.31 -39.02 1.89
N GLY A 65 0.59 -38.92 0.77
CA GLY A 65 1.18 -38.55 -0.49
C GLY A 65 1.94 -37.26 -0.25
N VAL A 66 3.27 -37.31 -0.38
CA VAL A 66 4.10 -36.12 -0.37
C VAL A 66 3.51 -35.24 -1.47
N PRO A 67 2.96 -34.04 -1.16
CA PRO A 67 2.54 -33.14 -2.21
C PRO A 67 3.76 -32.93 -3.10
N ALA A 68 3.60 -33.17 -4.41
CA ALA A 68 4.66 -32.98 -5.39
C ALA A 68 5.28 -31.60 -5.12
N ALA A 69 6.56 -31.59 -4.74
CA ALA A 69 7.29 -30.36 -4.55
C ALA A 69 7.16 -29.59 -5.87
N SER A 70 6.49 -28.43 -5.83
CA SER A 70 6.48 -27.51 -6.96
C SER A 70 7.94 -27.30 -7.36
N VAL A 71 8.30 -27.64 -8.60
CA VAL A 71 9.63 -27.30 -9.13
C VAL A 71 9.83 -25.81 -8.83
N PRO A 72 10.89 -25.42 -8.10
CA PRO A 72 11.12 -24.02 -7.83
C PRO A 72 11.21 -23.32 -9.18
N VAL A 73 10.25 -22.44 -9.49
CA VAL A 73 10.39 -21.54 -10.62
C VAL A 73 11.66 -20.76 -10.35
N ASP A 74 12.66 -20.89 -11.23
CA ASP A 74 13.95 -20.23 -11.09
C ASP A 74 13.70 -18.74 -10.88
N ASN A 75 13.87 -18.21 -9.68
CA ASN A 75 13.62 -16.82 -9.35
C ASN A 75 14.80 -15.90 -9.69
N GLY A 76 15.86 -16.44 -10.31
CA GLY A 76 17.08 -15.71 -10.65
C GLY A 76 18.07 -15.57 -9.49
N ALA A 77 17.89 -16.31 -8.39
CA ALA A 77 18.87 -16.38 -7.30
C ALA A 77 20.18 -17.01 -7.78
N ARG A 78 21.31 -16.48 -7.32
CA ARG A 78 22.66 -16.97 -7.65
C ARG A 78 23.43 -17.35 -6.38
N PRO A 79 24.38 -18.31 -6.45
CA PRO A 79 25.27 -18.59 -5.33
C PRO A 79 26.02 -17.32 -4.87
N GLY A 80 26.02 -17.06 -3.56
CA GLY A 80 26.67 -15.89 -2.96
C GLY A 80 25.81 -14.63 -2.87
N ASP A 81 24.55 -14.68 -3.30
CA ASP A 81 23.60 -13.58 -3.08
C ASP A 81 23.32 -13.36 -1.59
N SER A 82 23.24 -12.09 -1.17
CA SER A 82 22.69 -11.72 0.13
C SER A 82 21.20 -11.39 -0.01
N HIS A 83 20.37 -12.06 0.78
CA HIS A 83 18.91 -11.87 0.79
C HIS A 83 18.45 -10.84 1.84
N VAL A 84 19.39 -10.03 2.36
CA VAL A 84 19.09 -8.95 3.31
C VAL A 84 18.76 -7.68 2.51
N ARG A 85 17.65 -7.70 1.78
CA ARG A 85 17.11 -6.53 1.07
C ARG A 85 15.65 -6.30 1.42
N ILE A 86 15.29 -5.03 1.49
CA ILE A 86 13.99 -4.56 1.91
C ILE A 86 13.58 -3.45 0.95
N VAL A 87 12.33 -3.49 0.50
CA VAL A 87 11.66 -2.39 -0.21
C VAL A 87 10.48 -1.94 0.64
N ARG A 88 9.87 -0.78 0.35
CA ARG A 88 8.80 -0.24 1.20
C ARG A 88 7.51 -0.01 0.44
N LEU A 89 6.37 -0.17 1.11
CA LEU A 89 5.13 0.48 0.67
C LEU A 89 5.25 1.98 0.90
N SER A 90 5.49 2.75 -0.16
CA SER A 90 5.71 4.19 -0.08
C SER A 90 4.39 4.98 -0.06
N ASP A 91 3.41 4.55 -0.86
CA ASP A 91 2.05 5.09 -0.84
C ASP A 91 1.02 3.96 -0.84
N VAL A 92 -0.09 4.20 -0.15
CA VAL A 92 -1.14 3.21 0.07
C VAL A 92 -2.49 3.91 0.15
N LYS A 93 -3.43 3.52 -0.71
CA LYS A 93 -4.80 4.02 -0.73
C LYS A 93 -5.79 2.89 -0.93
N GLY A 94 -6.94 2.97 -0.26
CA GLY A 94 -7.98 1.93 -0.33
C GLY A 94 -7.60 0.63 0.39
N THR A 95 -8.22 -0.48 -0.01
CA THR A 95 -8.06 -1.77 0.66
C THR A 95 -6.98 -2.62 -0.02
N LEU A 96 -5.98 -3.00 0.76
CA LEU A 96 -4.92 -3.91 0.34
C LEU A 96 -4.39 -4.71 1.53
N SER A 97 -3.74 -5.81 1.21
CA SER A 97 -3.22 -6.76 2.18
C SER A 97 -1.86 -7.28 1.74
N LEU A 98 -1.01 -7.61 2.70
CA LEU A 98 0.33 -8.14 2.48
C LEU A 98 0.45 -9.50 3.17
N ASP A 99 0.79 -10.54 2.43
CA ASP A 99 1.26 -11.80 3.00
C ASP A 99 2.74 -11.65 3.34
N ARG A 100 3.00 -11.51 4.64
CA ARG A 100 4.35 -11.31 5.18
C ARG A 100 5.08 -12.62 5.47
N LYS A 101 4.49 -13.77 5.11
CA LYS A 101 4.97 -15.13 5.43
C LYS A 101 4.97 -15.46 6.92
N THR A 102 4.12 -14.81 7.69
CA THR A 102 3.91 -15.07 9.13
C THR A 102 3.19 -16.39 9.41
N GLY A 103 2.66 -17.05 8.37
CA GLY A 103 1.77 -18.21 8.48
C GLY A 103 0.29 -17.83 8.50
N ASN A 104 -0.04 -16.53 8.61
CA ASN A 104 -1.42 -16.03 8.68
C ASN A 104 -2.01 -15.64 7.31
N GLY A 105 -1.27 -15.84 6.22
CA GLY A 105 -1.67 -15.41 4.88
C GLY A 105 -1.70 -13.89 4.75
N PHE A 106 -2.69 -13.38 4.00
CA PHE A 106 -2.85 -11.95 3.74
C PHE A 106 -3.38 -11.19 4.96
N GLU A 107 -2.58 -10.26 5.47
CA GLU A 107 -2.96 -9.38 6.59
C GLU A 107 -3.09 -7.93 6.12
N GLN A 108 -3.76 -7.09 6.92
CA GLN A 108 -3.82 -5.65 6.69
C GLN A 108 -2.41 -5.07 6.57
N THR A 109 -2.23 -4.11 5.66
CA THR A 109 -0.96 -3.38 5.53
C THR A 109 -1.19 -1.87 5.55
N MET A 110 -0.09 -1.11 5.58
CA MET A 110 -0.10 0.35 5.68
C MET A 110 1.17 0.95 5.04
N PRO A 111 1.22 2.29 4.84
CA PRO A 111 2.45 2.96 4.42
C PRO A 111 3.65 2.59 5.31
N ASN A 112 4.84 2.63 4.72
CA ASN A 112 6.11 2.23 5.30
C ASN A 112 6.21 0.76 5.69
N MET A 113 5.23 -0.10 5.41
CA MET A 113 5.39 -1.53 5.66
C MET A 113 6.57 -2.08 4.86
N PRO A 114 7.57 -2.70 5.51
CA PRO A 114 8.66 -3.36 4.81
C PRO A 114 8.16 -4.55 3.97
N ILE A 115 8.66 -4.69 2.76
CA ILE A 115 8.49 -5.87 1.92
C ILE A 115 9.85 -6.54 1.76
N VAL A 116 9.90 -7.84 2.05
CA VAL A 116 11.08 -8.69 1.88
C VAL A 116 10.82 -9.81 0.88
N GLN A 117 11.89 -10.50 0.49
CA GLN A 117 11.82 -11.58 -0.48
C GLN A 117 10.76 -12.63 -0.10
N GLY A 118 9.98 -13.02 -1.11
CA GLY A 118 8.97 -14.05 -1.06
C GLY A 118 7.61 -13.60 -0.55
N GLN A 119 7.43 -12.32 -0.21
CA GLN A 119 6.13 -11.80 0.22
C GLN A 119 5.20 -11.52 -0.97
N ARG A 120 3.91 -11.32 -0.69
CA ARG A 120 2.87 -11.10 -1.71
C ARG A 120 1.98 -9.91 -1.35
N LEU A 121 1.83 -8.97 -2.27
CA LEU A 121 0.98 -7.80 -2.13
C LEU A 121 -0.30 -7.99 -2.95
N ARG A 122 -1.45 -7.80 -2.31
CA ARG A 122 -2.76 -7.86 -2.96
C ARG A 122 -3.50 -6.55 -2.78
N THR A 123 -3.96 -5.96 -3.87
CA THR A 123 -4.85 -4.79 -3.90
C THR A 123 -6.26 -5.23 -4.25
N ALA A 124 -7.25 -4.79 -3.46
CA ALA A 124 -8.67 -4.99 -3.76
C ALA A 124 -9.17 -3.77 -4.54
N ASP A 125 -9.87 -2.85 -3.90
CA ASP A 125 -10.26 -1.55 -4.46
C ASP A 125 -9.17 -0.47 -4.34
N GLY A 126 -8.06 -0.80 -3.66
CA GLY A 126 -6.95 0.11 -3.40
C GLY A 126 -5.84 0.09 -4.46
N TYR A 127 -4.88 0.98 -4.29
CA TYR A 127 -3.62 0.99 -5.05
C TYR A 127 -2.45 1.27 -4.11
N ALA A 128 -1.26 0.89 -4.55
CA ALA A 128 -0.05 1.07 -3.78
C ALA A 128 1.15 1.42 -4.65
N GLU A 129 2.10 2.12 -4.07
CA GLU A 129 3.43 2.29 -4.61
C GLU A 129 4.42 1.54 -3.72
N VAL A 130 5.29 0.77 -4.36
CA VAL A 130 6.46 0.13 -3.75
C VAL A 130 7.68 0.90 -4.21
N GLU A 131 8.47 1.42 -3.28
CA GLU A 131 9.72 2.10 -3.57
C GLU A 131 10.91 1.21 -3.25
N PHE A 132 11.80 1.08 -4.23
CA PHE A 132 13.06 0.36 -4.15
C PHE A 132 14.18 1.27 -3.67
N GLU A 133 15.30 0.66 -3.32
CA GLU A 133 16.34 1.36 -2.58
C GLU A 133 16.99 2.51 -3.35
N ASP A 134 16.96 2.44 -4.68
CA ASP A 134 17.54 3.46 -5.55
C ASP A 134 16.52 4.49 -6.05
N ASN A 135 15.33 4.59 -5.45
CA ASN A 135 14.19 5.44 -5.85
C ASN A 135 13.42 4.92 -7.09
N SER A 136 13.78 3.75 -7.64
CA SER A 136 12.90 3.05 -8.58
C SER A 136 11.56 2.70 -7.91
N THR A 137 10.48 2.65 -8.68
CA THR A 137 9.13 2.36 -8.16
C THR A 137 8.41 1.29 -8.94
N LEU A 138 7.59 0.53 -8.21
CA LEU A 138 6.56 -0.37 -8.73
C LEU A 138 5.22 0.12 -8.21
N ARG A 139 4.33 0.56 -9.10
CA ARG A 139 2.97 0.95 -8.75
C ARG A 139 2.01 -0.16 -9.12
N VAL A 140 1.11 -0.47 -8.20
CA VAL A 140 0.18 -1.59 -8.30
C VAL A 140 -1.24 -1.02 -8.21
N THR A 141 -2.03 -1.20 -9.27
CA THR A 141 -3.40 -0.69 -9.36
C THR A 141 -4.38 -1.62 -8.62
N PRO A 142 -5.68 -1.27 -8.52
CA PRO A 142 -6.69 -2.18 -7.97
C PRO A 142 -6.75 -3.53 -8.67
N ASN A 143 -7.34 -4.50 -7.97
CA ASN A 143 -7.55 -5.87 -8.43
C ASN A 143 -6.27 -6.63 -8.81
N SER A 144 -5.14 -6.29 -8.20
CA SER A 144 -3.84 -6.87 -8.54
C SER A 144 -3.33 -7.83 -7.46
N LEU A 145 -2.52 -8.78 -7.89
CA LEU A 145 -1.72 -9.65 -7.03
C LEU A 145 -0.28 -9.69 -7.56
N VAL A 146 0.65 -9.27 -6.72
CA VAL A 146 2.08 -9.20 -7.04
C VAL A 146 2.88 -9.96 -6.00
N GLU A 147 3.84 -10.78 -6.43
CA GLU A 147 4.78 -11.47 -5.57
C GLU A 147 6.20 -10.94 -5.77
N PHE A 148 7.01 -11.02 -4.71
CA PHE A 148 8.40 -10.56 -4.69
C PHE A 148 9.37 -11.75 -4.58
N PRO A 149 9.43 -12.66 -5.57
CA PRO A 149 10.18 -13.92 -5.46
C PRO A 149 11.69 -13.75 -5.26
N LEU A 150 12.27 -12.63 -5.70
CA LEU A 150 13.68 -12.31 -5.47
C LEU A 150 13.85 -10.84 -5.10
N LEU A 151 14.48 -10.60 -3.95
CA LEU A 151 15.07 -9.32 -3.56
C LEU A 151 16.46 -9.62 -3.01
N ALA A 152 17.46 -9.58 -3.88
CA ALA A 152 18.81 -10.03 -3.56
C ALA A 152 19.86 -8.96 -3.88
N LEU A 153 20.94 -8.95 -3.10
CA LEU A 153 22.16 -8.18 -3.38
C LEU A 153 23.19 -9.16 -3.95
N ARG A 154 23.61 -8.92 -5.18
CA ARG A 154 24.67 -9.69 -5.84
C ARG A 154 26.00 -9.48 -5.11
N SER A 155 26.94 -10.40 -5.29
CA SER A 155 28.31 -10.26 -4.77
C SER A 155 29.04 -9.00 -5.26
N SER A 156 28.63 -8.45 -6.42
CA SER A 156 29.10 -7.18 -6.96
C SER A 156 28.55 -5.94 -6.25
N GLY A 157 27.59 -6.10 -5.33
CA GLY A 157 26.81 -4.99 -4.75
C GLY A 157 25.63 -4.53 -5.62
N ALA A 158 25.44 -5.12 -6.80
CA ALA A 158 24.27 -4.86 -7.63
C ALA A 158 22.99 -5.38 -6.96
N LYS A 159 21.91 -4.62 -7.09
CA LYS A 159 20.58 -5.04 -6.61
C LYS A 159 19.90 -5.84 -7.71
N ALA A 160 19.41 -7.03 -7.39
CA ALA A 160 18.63 -7.87 -8.28
C ALA A 160 17.21 -8.07 -7.74
N SER A 161 16.22 -7.64 -8.51
CA SER A 161 14.80 -7.72 -8.15
C SER A 161 14.06 -8.53 -9.22
N THR A 162 13.33 -9.55 -8.79
CA THR A 162 12.34 -10.24 -9.64
C THR A 162 10.96 -10.05 -9.04
N ILE A 163 10.04 -9.55 -9.85
CA ILE A 163 8.65 -9.31 -9.50
C ILE A 163 7.76 -10.21 -10.35
N GLN A 164 6.85 -10.94 -9.70
CA GLN A 164 5.84 -11.73 -10.40
C GLN A 164 4.50 -11.00 -10.32
N VAL A 165 3.95 -10.62 -11.46
CA VAL A 165 2.57 -10.15 -11.55
C VAL A 165 1.69 -11.36 -11.87
N VAL A 166 0.82 -11.71 -10.93
CA VAL A 166 -0.11 -12.84 -11.08
C VAL A 166 -1.36 -12.39 -11.81
N ARG A 167 -1.84 -11.19 -11.51
CA ARG A 167 -2.96 -10.52 -12.19
C ARG A 167 -2.95 -9.02 -11.89
N GLY A 168 -3.66 -8.25 -12.70
CA GLY A 168 -3.88 -6.81 -12.55
C GLY A 168 -2.88 -5.98 -13.36
N MET A 169 -2.80 -4.70 -13.05
CA MET A 169 -1.96 -3.74 -13.77
C MET A 169 -0.90 -3.15 -12.85
N VAL A 170 0.31 -3.03 -13.39
CA VAL A 170 1.45 -2.43 -12.70
C VAL A 170 2.16 -1.42 -13.59
N TYR A 171 2.77 -0.43 -12.97
CA TYR A 171 3.76 0.45 -13.60
C TYR A 171 5.11 0.21 -12.96
N VAL A 172 6.16 0.21 -13.76
CA VAL A 172 7.54 0.11 -13.30
C VAL A 172 8.29 1.31 -13.83
N ASN A 173 8.85 2.12 -12.93
CA ASN A 173 9.69 3.26 -13.27
C ASN A 173 11.06 3.07 -12.61
N LEU A 174 12.08 2.74 -13.42
CA LEU A 174 13.43 2.45 -12.93
C LEU A 174 14.34 3.66 -13.06
N GLU A 175 15.15 3.86 -12.02
CA GLU A 175 16.26 4.80 -12.06
C GLU A 175 17.41 4.27 -12.92
N GLY A 176 18.31 5.17 -13.33
CA GLY A 176 19.45 4.86 -14.21
C GLY A 176 20.62 4.16 -13.52
N THR A 177 20.39 3.48 -12.39
CA THR A 177 21.44 2.86 -11.58
C THR A 177 22.09 1.69 -12.33
N LYS A 178 23.35 1.88 -12.74
CA LYS A 178 24.10 0.87 -13.49
C LYS A 178 24.28 -0.42 -12.68
N GLY A 179 24.14 -1.56 -13.36
CA GLY A 179 24.36 -2.89 -12.79
C GLY A 179 23.18 -3.45 -12.00
N ASN A 180 22.20 -2.64 -11.60
CA ASN A 180 20.97 -3.15 -11.02
C ASN A 180 20.19 -3.96 -12.07
N GLU A 181 19.65 -5.10 -11.64
CA GLU A 181 18.87 -6.03 -12.45
C GLU A 181 17.41 -5.96 -12.01
N PHE A 182 16.50 -5.80 -12.97
CA PHE A 182 15.07 -5.80 -12.69
C PHE A 182 14.34 -6.68 -13.70
N VAL A 183 13.65 -7.70 -13.19
CA VAL A 183 12.90 -8.66 -13.98
C VAL A 183 11.44 -8.63 -13.54
N VAL A 184 10.54 -8.53 -14.51
CA VAL A 184 9.10 -8.68 -14.31
C VAL A 184 8.66 -9.98 -14.97
N ARG A 185 7.74 -10.71 -14.35
CA ARG A 185 7.19 -11.96 -14.88
C ARG A 185 5.68 -11.97 -14.86
N ALA A 186 5.09 -12.67 -15.83
CA ALA A 186 3.67 -12.93 -15.95
C ALA A 186 3.46 -14.33 -16.54
N GLY A 187 2.98 -15.30 -15.74
CA GLY A 187 2.97 -16.71 -16.17
C GLY A 187 4.36 -17.18 -16.61
N ASP A 188 4.47 -17.67 -17.84
CA ASP A 188 5.73 -18.16 -18.44
C ASP A 188 6.56 -17.05 -19.11
N GLU A 189 6.06 -15.81 -19.11
CA GLU A 189 6.71 -14.66 -19.74
C GLU A 189 7.73 -14.03 -18.79
N THR A 190 8.88 -13.64 -19.35
CA THR A 190 9.93 -12.96 -18.60
C THR A 190 10.31 -11.66 -19.30
N MET A 191 10.25 -10.55 -18.58
CA MET A 191 10.59 -9.22 -19.05
C MET A 191 11.85 -8.74 -18.33
N THR A 192 12.97 -8.63 -19.04
CA THR A 192 14.19 -8.00 -18.54
C THR A 192 14.09 -6.50 -18.79
N VAL A 193 13.95 -5.73 -17.71
CA VAL A 193 13.71 -4.28 -17.78
C VAL A 193 15.05 -3.55 -17.68
N SER A 194 15.39 -2.75 -18.70
CA SER A 194 16.65 -2.00 -18.70
C SER A 194 16.59 -0.83 -17.69
N PRO A 195 17.73 -0.37 -17.12
CA PRO A 195 17.77 0.86 -16.33
C PRO A 195 17.16 2.07 -17.09
N SER A 196 16.67 3.07 -16.36
CA SER A 196 15.99 4.25 -16.94
C SER A 196 14.73 3.93 -17.77
N THR A 197 14.07 2.81 -17.49
CA THR A 197 12.84 2.39 -18.18
C THR A 197 11.60 2.75 -17.39
N HIS A 198 10.61 3.28 -18.09
CA HIS A 198 9.26 3.48 -17.58
C HIS A 198 8.27 2.67 -18.44
N MET A 199 7.58 1.72 -17.82
CA MET A 199 6.66 0.81 -18.50
C MET A 199 5.39 0.56 -17.69
N ARG A 200 4.33 0.12 -18.38
CA ARG A 200 3.11 -0.46 -17.82
C ARG A 200 2.99 -1.90 -18.26
N MET A 201 2.53 -2.77 -17.36
CA MET A 201 2.16 -4.14 -17.70
C MET A 201 0.79 -4.48 -17.11
N THR A 202 -0.07 -5.11 -17.91
CA THR A 202 -1.37 -5.62 -17.47
C THR A 202 -1.44 -7.12 -17.72
N VAL A 203 -1.91 -7.87 -16.72
CA VAL A 203 -2.15 -9.32 -16.79
C VAL A 203 -3.60 -9.59 -16.44
N GLU A 204 -4.40 -10.02 -17.41
CA GLU A 204 -5.83 -10.27 -17.23
C GLU A 204 -6.30 -11.36 -18.21
N ASP A 205 -7.06 -12.35 -17.73
CA ASP A 205 -7.68 -13.39 -18.57
C ASP A 205 -6.72 -14.07 -19.58
N GLY A 206 -5.52 -14.42 -19.12
CA GLY A 206 -4.48 -15.05 -19.94
C GLY A 206 -3.91 -14.15 -21.04
N LYS A 207 -4.17 -12.84 -20.98
CA LYS A 207 -3.58 -11.80 -21.82
C LYS A 207 -2.58 -11.00 -21.01
N THR A 208 -1.38 -10.83 -21.55
CA THR A 208 -0.41 -9.87 -21.04
C THR A 208 -0.24 -8.72 -22.03
N VAL A 209 -0.27 -7.49 -21.54
CA VAL A 209 0.07 -6.30 -22.34
C VAL A 209 1.22 -5.58 -21.70
N VAL A 210 2.31 -5.38 -22.44
CA VAL A 210 3.49 -4.62 -22.01
C VAL A 210 3.56 -3.34 -22.85
N SER A 211 3.62 -2.18 -22.22
CA SER A 211 3.71 -0.86 -22.87
C SER A 211 4.91 -0.09 -22.34
N VAL A 212 5.80 0.37 -23.20
CA VAL A 212 7.06 1.04 -22.80
C VAL A 212 6.98 2.54 -23.08
N PHE A 213 6.77 3.36 -22.05
CA PHE A 213 6.72 4.83 -22.19
C PHE A 213 8.10 5.44 -22.46
N ASN A 214 9.15 4.86 -21.86
CA ASN A 214 10.55 5.27 -22.03
C ASN A 214 11.48 4.09 -21.73
N GLY A 215 12.69 4.08 -22.30
CA GLY A 215 13.67 3.00 -22.09
C GLY A 215 13.39 1.78 -22.97
N SER A 216 13.72 0.60 -22.46
CA SER A 216 13.63 -0.66 -23.20
C SER A 216 13.39 -1.87 -22.32
N VAL A 217 12.65 -2.84 -22.87
CA VAL A 217 12.30 -4.09 -22.20
C VAL A 217 12.52 -5.24 -23.18
N GLU A 218 13.30 -6.24 -22.78
CA GLU A 218 13.37 -7.51 -23.52
C GLU A 218 12.31 -8.46 -22.97
N VAL A 219 11.35 -8.84 -23.82
CA VAL A 219 10.26 -9.77 -23.46
C VAL A 219 10.54 -11.13 -24.06
N LYS A 220 10.72 -12.12 -23.20
CA LYS A 220 10.84 -13.53 -23.56
C LYS A 220 9.48 -14.22 -23.39
N HIS A 221 9.02 -14.86 -24.47
CA HIS A 221 7.80 -15.66 -24.51
C HIS A 221 8.12 -16.97 -25.25
N GLY A 222 8.12 -18.10 -24.54
CA GLY A 222 8.63 -19.36 -25.07
C GLY A 222 10.11 -19.28 -25.48
N SER A 223 10.43 -19.63 -26.72
CA SER A 223 11.77 -19.51 -27.31
C SER A 223 12.03 -18.14 -27.96
N GLU A 224 11.00 -17.31 -28.12
CA GLU A 224 11.12 -16.01 -28.77
C GLU A 224 11.51 -14.92 -27.78
N THR A 225 12.28 -13.94 -28.27
CA THR A 225 12.65 -12.74 -27.52
C THR A 225 12.37 -11.53 -28.37
N THR A 226 11.56 -10.61 -27.85
CA THR A 226 11.20 -9.35 -28.51
C THR A 226 11.72 -8.18 -27.69
N LEU A 227 12.47 -7.28 -28.33
CA LEU A 227 12.88 -6.02 -27.72
C LEU A 227 11.78 -4.98 -27.96
N LEU A 228 11.22 -4.43 -26.88
CA LEU A 228 10.31 -3.29 -26.91
C LEU A 228 11.07 -2.03 -26.51
N THR A 229 10.83 -0.96 -27.25
CA THR A 229 11.40 0.35 -27.00
C THR A 229 10.31 1.39 -26.79
N LYS A 230 10.73 2.64 -26.54
CA LYS A 230 9.85 3.77 -26.30
C LYS A 230 8.67 3.86 -27.29
N LYS A 231 7.46 4.02 -26.75
CA LYS A 231 6.16 4.13 -27.43
C LYS A 231 5.70 2.84 -28.13
N GLU A 232 6.32 1.71 -27.82
CA GLU A 232 5.89 0.41 -28.32
C GLU A 232 5.09 -0.34 -27.25
N SER A 233 4.14 -1.14 -27.71
CA SER A 233 3.41 -2.09 -26.88
C SER A 233 3.41 -3.48 -27.53
N LEU A 234 3.36 -4.50 -26.67
CA LEU A 234 3.26 -5.90 -27.01
C LEU A 234 2.04 -6.48 -26.31
N THR A 235 1.21 -7.20 -27.04
CA THR A 235 0.13 -8.02 -26.51
C THR A 235 0.45 -9.48 -26.73
N LEU A 236 0.39 -10.26 -25.67
CA LEU A 236 0.57 -11.70 -25.64
C LEU A 236 -0.73 -12.37 -25.21
N ARG A 237 -1.15 -13.44 -25.91
CA ARG A 237 -2.30 -14.28 -25.54
C ARG A 237 -2.09 -15.69 -26.09
N GLY A 238 -1.70 -16.63 -25.22
CA GLY A 238 -1.21 -17.92 -25.68
C GLY A 238 -0.03 -17.69 -26.63
N GLU A 239 -0.02 -18.35 -27.80
CA GLU A 239 1.03 -18.18 -28.83
C GLU A 239 0.86 -16.89 -29.67
N GLN A 240 -0.23 -16.13 -29.49
CA GLN A 240 -0.45 -14.92 -30.27
C GLN A 240 0.39 -13.77 -29.74
N VAL A 241 1.20 -13.19 -30.62
CA VAL A 241 2.04 -12.03 -30.36
C VAL A 241 1.63 -10.88 -31.29
N ALA A 242 1.30 -9.72 -30.72
CA ALA A 242 0.99 -8.51 -31.48
C ALA A 242 1.80 -7.32 -30.98
N ILE A 243 2.51 -6.64 -31.87
CA ILE A 243 3.30 -5.43 -31.56
C ILE A 243 2.62 -4.21 -32.18
N ALA A 244 2.52 -3.12 -31.42
CA ALA A 244 2.02 -1.84 -31.90
C ALA A 244 2.97 -0.69 -31.54
N LYS A 245 3.06 0.31 -32.41
CA LYS A 245 3.80 1.57 -32.17
C LYS A 245 2.90 2.65 -31.56
N LYS A 246 2.07 2.23 -30.62
CA LYS A 246 1.12 3.06 -29.89
C LYS A 246 0.93 2.47 -28.50
N ILE A 247 0.71 3.34 -27.52
CA ILE A 247 0.29 2.96 -26.17
C ILE A 247 -1.12 3.53 -26.00
N GLU A 248 -2.07 2.66 -25.70
CA GLU A 248 -3.42 3.08 -25.31
C GLU A 248 -3.39 3.66 -23.90
N GLU A 249 -4.17 4.72 -23.67
CA GLU A 249 -4.28 5.34 -22.35
C GLU A 249 -5.10 4.45 -21.40
N GLU A 250 -4.68 4.37 -20.14
CA GLU A 250 -5.37 3.65 -19.07
C GLU A 250 -5.71 4.57 -17.91
N GLY A 251 -6.74 4.21 -17.13
CA GLY A 251 -7.29 5.08 -16.08
C GLY A 251 -6.31 5.49 -14.96
N TYR A 252 -5.21 4.76 -14.80
CA TYR A 252 -4.17 5.03 -13.80
C TYR A 252 -2.91 5.70 -14.36
N ASP A 253 -2.87 6.01 -15.66
CA ASP A 253 -1.72 6.68 -16.28
C ASP A 253 -1.49 8.08 -15.69
N ALA A 254 -2.57 8.81 -15.37
CA ALA A 254 -2.48 10.12 -14.73
C ALA A 254 -1.86 10.03 -13.32
N TRP A 255 -2.30 9.06 -12.52
CA TRP A 255 -1.74 8.83 -11.17
C TRP A 255 -0.26 8.45 -11.23
N ASP A 256 0.11 7.53 -12.14
CA ASP A 256 1.51 7.17 -12.36
C ASP A 256 2.37 8.39 -12.72
N LYS A 257 1.87 9.22 -13.64
CA LYS A 257 2.55 10.45 -14.05
C LYS A 257 2.72 11.42 -12.87
N GLU A 258 1.68 11.64 -12.08
CA GLU A 258 1.73 12.51 -10.89
C GLU A 258 2.74 12.01 -9.85
N ALA A 259 2.79 10.70 -9.64
CA ALA A 259 3.74 10.09 -8.73
C ALA A 259 5.18 10.21 -9.25
N ASN A 260 5.41 10.00 -10.54
CA ASN A 260 6.72 10.25 -11.18
C ASN A 260 7.14 11.72 -11.06
N ASP A 261 6.22 12.67 -11.29
CA ASP A 261 6.47 14.10 -11.10
C ASP A 261 6.82 14.43 -9.63
N TYR A 262 6.16 13.77 -8.66
CA TYR A 262 6.46 13.92 -7.23
C TYR A 262 7.88 13.47 -6.90
N HIS A 263 8.28 12.26 -7.32
CA HIS A 263 9.64 11.78 -7.12
C HIS A 263 10.67 12.69 -7.80
N ALA A 264 10.44 13.11 -9.05
CA ALA A 264 11.35 14.01 -9.75
C ALA A 264 11.56 15.35 -9.02
N ARG A 265 10.51 15.88 -8.38
CA ARG A 265 10.56 17.14 -7.61
C ARG A 265 11.27 16.99 -6.26
N TYR A 266 11.08 15.88 -5.55
CA TYR A 266 11.46 15.78 -4.13
C TYR A 266 12.56 14.76 -3.82
N SER A 267 12.97 13.91 -4.77
CA SER A 267 14.05 12.92 -4.56
C SER A 267 15.47 13.51 -4.57
N GLN A 268 15.60 14.82 -4.82
CA GLN A 268 16.91 15.47 -4.90
C GLN A 268 17.73 15.22 -3.61
N ALA A 269 18.99 14.83 -3.80
CA ALA A 269 19.88 14.47 -2.72
C ALA A 269 19.98 15.61 -1.70
N ASN A 270 19.66 15.30 -0.45
CA ASN A 270 19.80 16.23 0.66
C ASN A 270 21.20 16.05 1.25
N ALA A 271 22.05 17.08 1.19
CA ALA A 271 23.43 17.03 1.70
C ALA A 271 23.50 16.61 3.18
N MET A 272 22.43 16.85 3.95
CA MET A 272 22.35 16.46 5.35
C MET A 272 22.10 14.94 5.54
N VAL A 273 21.58 14.24 4.54
CA VAL A 273 21.22 12.81 4.59
C VAL A 273 22.22 11.95 3.80
N ALA A 274 23.27 12.55 3.26
CA ALA A 274 24.27 11.86 2.43
C ALA A 274 24.98 10.75 3.23
N GLY A 275 24.93 9.49 2.75
CA GLY A 275 25.79 8.43 3.28
C GLY A 275 25.25 7.00 3.35
N GLY A 276 24.01 6.68 2.95
CA GLY A 276 23.64 5.25 2.88
C GLY A 276 22.18 4.83 2.77
N ALA A 277 21.21 5.73 2.93
CA ALA A 277 19.78 5.40 2.72
C ALA A 277 19.16 6.39 1.72
N THR A 278 18.87 5.90 0.52
CA THR A 278 18.51 6.72 -0.65
C THR A 278 17.02 6.77 -0.96
N TYR A 279 16.20 5.99 -0.28
CA TYR A 279 14.77 5.85 -0.57
C TYR A 279 13.91 6.33 0.61
N GLY A 280 12.80 6.99 0.29
CA GLY A 280 12.01 7.80 1.22
C GLY A 280 12.43 9.27 1.32
N LEU A 281 13.42 9.73 0.56
CA LEU A 281 13.86 11.14 0.54
C LEU A 281 12.76 12.08 0.03
N SER A 282 11.98 11.66 -0.97
CA SER A 282 10.87 12.47 -1.50
C SER A 282 9.88 12.86 -0.39
N ASP A 283 9.50 11.91 0.45
CA ASP A 283 8.59 12.17 1.57
C ASP A 283 9.26 12.99 2.67
N LEU A 284 10.53 12.74 2.97
CA LEU A 284 11.29 13.52 3.96
C LEU A 284 11.38 15.00 3.56
N ASN A 285 11.64 15.28 2.29
CA ASN A 285 11.76 16.62 1.74
C ASN A 285 10.40 17.32 1.57
N TYR A 286 9.32 16.57 1.36
CA TYR A 286 7.98 17.14 1.23
C TYR A 286 7.35 17.46 2.59
N TYR A 287 7.41 16.53 3.54
CA TYR A 287 6.64 16.58 4.80
C TYR A 287 7.35 17.24 5.98
N GLY A 288 8.58 17.72 5.82
CA GLY A 288 9.29 18.41 6.89
C GLY A 288 10.44 19.25 6.39
N ASN A 289 11.28 19.69 7.32
CA ASN A 289 12.49 20.42 7.00
C ASN A 289 13.59 20.22 8.02
N PHE A 290 14.82 20.46 7.58
CA PHE A 290 15.95 20.66 8.48
C PHE A 290 15.89 22.04 9.14
N ILE A 291 16.12 22.05 10.45
CA ILE A 291 16.22 23.22 11.31
C ILE A 291 17.66 23.30 11.80
N ASN A 292 18.19 24.52 11.89
CA ASN A 292 19.46 24.78 12.54
C ASN A 292 19.18 25.19 14.00
N GLY A 293 19.38 24.26 14.93
CA GLY A 293 19.15 24.45 16.36
C GLY A 293 20.32 25.11 17.09
N GLY A 294 21.21 25.80 16.38
CA GLY A 294 22.39 26.44 16.94
C GLY A 294 23.31 25.41 17.61
N ALA A 295 23.35 25.43 18.95
CA ALA A 295 24.22 24.56 19.73
C ALA A 295 23.88 23.06 19.62
N PHE A 296 22.67 22.72 19.16
CA PHE A 296 22.25 21.34 18.90
C PHE A 296 22.64 20.81 17.50
N GLY A 297 23.16 21.67 16.63
CA GLY A 297 23.39 21.36 15.22
C GLY A 297 22.09 21.30 14.41
N SER A 298 22.16 20.67 13.23
CA SER A 298 21.00 20.51 12.36
C SER A 298 20.23 19.23 12.67
N PHE A 299 18.90 19.32 12.65
CA PHE A 299 17.99 18.18 12.78
C PHE A 299 16.75 18.43 11.93
N TRP A 300 16.11 17.36 11.47
CA TRP A 300 14.87 17.41 10.72
C TRP A 300 13.66 17.33 11.64
N GLN A 301 12.62 18.12 11.36
CA GLN A 301 11.32 17.98 11.99
C GLN A 301 10.21 17.86 10.94
N PRO A 302 9.21 17.00 11.19
CA PRO A 302 8.00 17.00 10.36
C PRO A 302 7.22 18.29 10.56
N TYR A 303 6.52 18.73 9.52
CA TYR A 303 5.54 19.80 9.62
C TYR A 303 4.32 19.36 10.43
N LEU A 304 3.52 20.34 10.88
CA LEU A 304 2.24 20.10 11.55
C LEU A 304 2.38 19.32 12.87
N VAL A 305 3.50 19.46 13.58
CA VAL A 305 3.68 18.91 14.93
C VAL A 305 3.64 20.01 15.98
N GLY A 306 3.08 19.70 17.13
CA GLY A 306 3.09 20.55 18.31
C GLY A 306 3.95 19.96 19.43
N ALA A 307 4.06 20.69 20.54
CA ALA A 307 4.92 20.32 21.67
C ALA A 307 4.61 18.94 22.30
N GLY A 308 3.37 18.46 22.17
CA GLY A 308 2.95 17.16 22.68
C GLY A 308 3.18 15.98 21.72
N TRP A 309 3.57 16.23 20.46
CA TRP A 309 3.82 15.15 19.50
C TRP A 309 5.12 14.39 19.85
N ASN A 310 5.15 13.08 19.63
CA ASN A 310 6.32 12.22 19.79
C ASN A 310 6.39 11.24 18.60
N PRO A 311 7.55 10.98 17.99
CA PRO A 311 7.70 10.03 16.88
C PRO A 311 7.11 8.64 17.21
N TYR A 312 7.32 8.12 18.42
CA TYR A 312 6.93 6.75 18.79
C TYR A 312 5.54 6.64 19.41
N CYS A 313 4.71 7.68 19.35
CA CYS A 313 3.38 7.65 19.97
C CYS A 313 2.38 6.74 19.24
N ASN A 314 2.56 6.57 17.92
CA ASN A 314 1.63 5.84 17.07
C ASN A 314 2.41 5.00 16.04
N GLY A 315 2.04 3.74 15.91
CA GLY A 315 2.61 2.83 14.92
C GLY A 315 2.18 1.39 15.12
N VAL A 316 2.83 0.50 14.37
CA VAL A 316 2.54 -0.94 14.42
C VAL A 316 3.84 -1.70 14.58
N TRP A 317 3.85 -2.65 15.51
CA TRP A 317 4.87 -3.68 15.55
C TRP A 317 4.49 -4.80 14.60
N ALA A 318 5.28 -4.97 13.55
CA ALA A 318 5.07 -5.96 12.51
C ALA A 318 6.07 -7.11 12.69
N GLN A 319 5.58 -8.33 12.92
CA GLN A 319 6.44 -9.52 13.04
C GLN A 319 6.95 -9.97 11.66
N TYR A 320 8.25 -10.20 11.54
CA TYR A 320 8.88 -10.82 10.38
C TYR A 320 9.55 -12.13 10.80
N PRO A 321 9.22 -13.27 10.15
CA PRO A 321 9.85 -14.55 10.44
C PRO A 321 11.38 -14.48 10.35
N GLY A 322 12.06 -15.06 11.33
CA GLY A 322 13.53 -15.09 11.41
C GLY A 322 14.18 -13.81 11.95
N VAL A 323 13.46 -12.69 12.03
CA VAL A 323 14.03 -11.41 12.51
C VAL A 323 13.35 -10.90 13.79
N GLY A 324 12.03 -11.08 13.91
CA GLY A 324 11.25 -10.56 15.05
C GLY A 324 10.41 -9.35 14.67
N TYR A 325 10.07 -8.50 15.64
CA TYR A 325 9.23 -7.34 15.41
C TYR A 325 10.02 -6.14 14.90
N SER A 326 9.53 -5.54 13.82
CA SER A 326 9.96 -4.25 13.29
C SER A 326 8.91 -3.19 13.61
N TRP A 327 9.34 -1.96 13.91
CA TRP A 327 8.44 -0.83 14.09
C TRP A 327 8.05 -0.24 12.74
N VAL A 328 6.76 -0.03 12.53
CA VAL A 328 6.25 0.56 11.29
C VAL A 328 5.52 1.85 11.65
N SER A 329 6.07 2.97 11.16
CA SER A 329 5.51 4.30 11.36
C SER A 329 4.33 4.55 10.41
N PRO A 330 3.21 5.11 10.88
CA PRO A 330 2.07 5.47 10.02
C PRO A 330 2.30 6.78 9.27
N TYR A 331 3.30 7.58 9.68
CA TYR A 331 3.59 8.88 9.09
C TYR A 331 4.19 8.74 7.69
N PRO A 332 3.77 9.53 6.69
CA PRO A 332 4.16 9.32 5.29
C PRO A 332 5.67 9.45 5.02
N TRP A 333 6.38 10.23 5.85
CA TRP A 333 7.84 10.40 5.82
C TRP A 333 8.60 9.37 6.66
N GLY A 334 7.89 8.49 7.37
CA GLY A 334 8.41 7.65 8.45
C GLY A 334 9.31 6.50 8.03
N TRP A 335 9.69 6.36 6.77
CA TRP A 335 10.66 5.32 6.39
C TRP A 335 12.06 5.67 6.87
N LEU A 336 12.64 6.72 6.32
CA LEU A 336 14.04 7.03 6.50
C LEU A 336 14.40 7.31 7.98
N PRO A 337 13.62 8.11 8.74
CA PRO A 337 13.94 8.44 10.13
C PRO A 337 13.84 7.30 11.15
N TYR A 338 13.18 6.19 10.79
CA TYR A 338 13.09 5.03 11.66
C TYR A 338 14.11 3.97 11.28
N HIS A 339 14.51 3.90 10.01
CA HIS A 339 15.52 2.95 9.56
C HIS A 339 16.96 3.49 9.63
N THR A 340 17.15 4.78 9.90
CA THR A 340 18.47 5.43 10.05
C THR A 340 18.43 6.56 11.07
N GLY A 341 19.60 7.05 11.46
CA GLY A 341 19.75 8.25 12.29
C GLY A 341 19.30 8.05 13.73
N THR A 342 18.91 9.14 14.38
CA THR A 342 18.47 9.14 15.78
C THR A 342 17.45 10.23 16.05
N TRP A 343 16.35 9.85 16.69
CA TRP A 343 15.38 10.78 17.27
C TRP A 343 15.85 11.27 18.64
N SER A 344 15.84 12.58 18.84
CA SER A 344 16.10 13.21 20.14
C SER A 344 15.12 14.34 20.41
N PHE A 345 14.89 14.63 21.69
CA PHE A 345 14.13 15.78 22.13
C PHE A 345 15.05 16.97 22.38
N PHE A 346 14.80 18.06 21.67
CA PHE A 346 15.55 19.31 21.73
C PHE A 346 14.74 20.35 22.51
N PRO A 347 15.16 20.76 23.72
CA PRO A 347 14.46 21.79 24.48
C PRO A 347 14.21 23.05 23.65
N GLY A 348 12.98 23.55 23.67
CA GLY A 348 12.55 24.72 22.87
C GLY A 348 12.15 24.42 21.42
N TYR A 349 12.51 23.25 20.88
CA TYR A 349 12.18 22.82 19.51
C TYR A 349 11.26 21.59 19.46
N GLY A 350 11.34 20.70 20.46
CA GLY A 350 10.61 19.43 20.49
C GLY A 350 11.39 18.27 19.88
N TRP A 351 10.69 17.26 19.36
CA TRP A 351 11.32 16.08 18.76
C TRP A 351 11.92 16.38 17.39
N GLY A 352 13.19 16.06 17.19
CA GLY A 352 13.89 16.16 15.92
C GLY A 352 14.70 14.90 15.61
N TRP A 353 14.86 14.62 14.32
CA TRP A 353 15.65 13.51 13.82
C TRP A 353 16.98 14.01 13.28
N GLN A 354 18.07 13.36 13.68
CA GLN A 354 19.39 13.62 13.12
C GLN A 354 19.81 12.44 12.22
N PRO A 355 20.18 12.70 10.95
CA PRO A 355 20.71 11.69 10.05
C PRO A 355 22.02 11.11 10.56
N GLY A 356 22.27 9.84 10.24
CA GLY A 356 23.51 9.14 10.62
C GLY A 356 23.32 7.64 10.79
N GLY A 357 24.40 6.94 11.11
CA GLY A 357 24.38 5.49 11.30
C GLY A 357 24.13 4.70 10.01
N ALA A 358 24.23 3.37 10.13
CA ALA A 358 23.88 2.46 9.05
C ALA A 358 22.36 2.23 8.99
N PHE A 359 21.87 1.76 7.85
CA PHE A 359 20.49 1.31 7.71
C PHE A 359 20.21 0.12 8.63
N ASN A 360 19.23 0.25 9.52
CA ASN A 360 18.91 -0.74 10.56
C ASN A 360 18.05 -1.91 10.05
N GLY A 361 17.66 -1.92 8.77
CA GLY A 361 16.84 -3.00 8.22
C GLY A 361 15.52 -3.16 8.98
N LEU A 362 15.13 -4.41 9.25
CA LEU A 362 13.95 -4.73 10.07
C LEU A 362 14.20 -4.55 11.59
N ASN A 363 15.43 -4.30 12.03
CA ASN A 363 15.80 -4.09 13.43
C ASN A 363 15.78 -2.59 13.80
N ASN A 364 14.80 -1.86 13.29
CA ASN A 364 14.75 -0.39 13.22
C ASN A 364 14.39 0.33 14.53
N VAL A 365 14.42 -0.39 15.64
CA VAL A 365 14.19 0.12 17.01
C VAL A 365 15.14 -0.51 18.02
N ALA A 366 16.06 -1.37 17.57
CA ALA A 366 17.03 -2.07 18.41
C ALA A 366 18.24 -1.21 18.79
N SER A 367 18.37 0.03 18.30
CA SER A 367 19.54 0.89 18.55
C SER A 367 19.19 2.20 19.27
N GLY A 368 19.21 2.09 20.59
CA GLY A 368 19.65 3.15 21.49
C GLY A 368 18.72 3.45 22.66
N GLY A 369 18.39 2.40 23.41
CA GLY A 369 18.29 2.52 24.86
C GLY A 369 19.65 2.92 25.41
N GLY A 370 19.95 4.21 25.33
CA GLY A 370 21.15 4.82 25.85
C GLY A 370 20.87 6.30 25.97
N VAL A 371 20.69 6.76 27.20
CA VAL A 371 21.00 8.15 27.52
C VAL A 371 22.39 8.41 26.97
N ALA A 372 22.56 9.40 26.10
CA ALA A 372 23.89 9.91 25.82
C ALA A 372 24.37 10.53 27.14
N SER A 373 25.03 9.73 27.96
CA SER A 373 25.89 10.25 29.01
C SER A 373 26.99 11.01 28.28
N GLY A 374 27.08 12.30 28.59
CA GLY A 374 27.68 13.30 27.73
C GLY A 374 29.10 12.99 27.24
N LEU A 375 29.42 13.55 26.07
CA LEU A 375 30.79 13.94 25.80
C LEU A 375 31.15 15.03 26.82
N VAL A 376 31.90 14.63 27.84
CA VAL A 376 32.51 15.51 28.82
C VAL A 376 33.43 16.47 28.05
N GLY A 377 33.10 17.75 28.06
CA GLY A 377 34.00 18.80 27.60
C GLY A 377 33.38 19.80 26.63
N THR A 378 32.36 20.52 27.06
CA THR A 378 32.02 21.93 26.75
C THR A 378 30.54 22.11 27.05
N GLY A 379 30.18 23.06 27.92
CA GLY A 379 28.80 23.24 28.39
C GLY A 379 27.84 23.56 27.25
N VAL A 380 27.16 22.54 26.72
CA VAL A 380 26.16 22.65 25.67
C VAL A 380 25.06 21.61 25.93
N HIS A 381 23.82 22.07 25.96
CA HIS A 381 22.61 21.27 26.15
C HIS A 381 22.66 19.99 25.30
N SER A 382 22.77 18.83 25.94
CA SER A 382 22.68 17.54 25.24
C SER A 382 21.20 17.22 24.99
N PRO A 383 20.80 16.81 23.78
CA PRO A 383 19.41 16.48 23.52
C PRO A 383 19.04 15.18 24.25
N VAL A 384 17.77 15.08 24.70
CA VAL A 384 17.30 13.93 25.45
C VAL A 384 16.89 12.84 24.47
N ARG A 385 17.62 11.71 24.46
CA ARG A 385 17.22 10.52 23.69
C ARG A 385 16.04 9.85 24.41
N ALA A 386 14.90 9.70 23.74
CA ALA A 386 13.83 8.84 24.29
C ALA A 386 14.26 7.38 24.23
N ALA A 387 13.72 6.61 25.18
CA ALA A 387 13.61 5.17 24.98
C ALA A 387 12.77 4.92 23.72
N SER A 388 13.35 4.20 22.76
CA SER A 388 12.59 3.60 21.68
C SER A 388 11.49 2.69 22.26
N PRO A 389 10.35 2.54 21.58
CA PRO A 389 9.29 1.67 22.07
C PRO A 389 9.85 0.24 22.19
N GLN A 390 9.40 -0.48 23.21
CA GLN A 390 9.82 -1.86 23.41
C GLN A 390 8.97 -2.78 22.55
N ALA A 391 9.63 -3.69 21.83
CA ALA A 391 8.95 -4.71 21.05
C ALA A 391 8.06 -5.59 21.96
N PRO A 392 6.88 -6.01 21.49
CA PRO A 392 6.05 -6.97 22.21
C PRO A 392 6.80 -8.28 22.47
N THR A 393 6.32 -9.05 23.44
CA THR A 393 6.80 -10.42 23.65
C THR A 393 6.48 -11.31 22.45
N VAL A 394 7.34 -12.31 22.22
CA VAL A 394 7.10 -13.33 21.19
C VAL A 394 5.74 -13.99 21.46
N GLY A 395 4.86 -14.00 20.45
CA GLY A 395 3.50 -14.55 20.54
C GLY A 395 2.35 -13.54 20.63
N ALA A 396 2.62 -12.23 20.74
CA ALA A 396 1.59 -11.18 20.85
C ALA A 396 0.73 -10.94 19.58
N GLY A 397 1.00 -11.66 18.48
CA GLY A 397 0.32 -11.52 17.19
C GLY A 397 1.26 -11.00 16.10
N SER A 398 0.92 -11.22 14.84
CA SER A 398 1.74 -10.82 13.69
C SER A 398 1.75 -9.30 13.45
N LEU A 399 0.72 -8.59 13.91
CA LEU A 399 0.62 -7.12 13.93
C LEU A 399 0.13 -6.67 15.31
N VAL A 400 0.89 -5.83 15.99
CA VAL A 400 0.51 -5.28 17.30
C VAL A 400 0.47 -3.76 17.21
N LEU A 401 -0.72 -3.19 17.40
CA LEU A 401 -0.94 -1.75 17.36
C LEU A 401 -0.33 -1.07 18.59
N ALA A 402 0.47 -0.03 18.36
CA ALA A 402 0.90 0.90 19.39
C ALA A 402 0.20 2.24 19.16
N ASN A 403 -0.73 2.60 20.04
CA ASN A 403 -1.54 3.81 19.95
C ASN A 403 -1.57 4.49 21.33
N ASN A 404 -0.50 5.20 21.65
CA ASN A 404 -0.31 5.83 22.94
C ASN A 404 -0.93 7.23 23.00
N MET A 405 -1.32 7.80 21.85
CA MET A 405 -1.98 9.12 21.77
C MET A 405 -2.98 9.17 20.62
N PRO A 406 -4.12 9.88 20.77
CA PRO A 406 -5.09 10.05 19.70
C PRO A 406 -4.44 10.51 18.39
N MET A 407 -4.66 9.76 17.30
CA MET A 407 -4.18 10.15 15.99
C MET A 407 -4.98 11.34 15.45
N VAL A 408 -4.27 12.35 14.98
CA VAL A 408 -4.84 13.53 14.33
C VAL A 408 -4.61 13.44 12.83
N PHE A 409 -5.65 13.65 12.03
CA PHE A 409 -5.57 13.61 10.57
C PHE A 409 -5.97 14.96 9.99
N SER A 410 -5.11 15.49 9.12
CA SER A 410 -5.53 16.52 8.16
C SER A 410 -6.43 15.85 7.13
N LYS A 411 -7.51 16.52 6.72
CA LYS A 411 -8.50 15.90 5.83
C LYS A 411 -9.33 16.95 5.10
N GLU A 412 -9.92 16.53 4.00
CA GLU A 412 -11.03 17.26 3.41
C GLU A 412 -12.25 17.18 4.34
N GLU A 413 -12.67 18.31 4.87
CA GLU A 413 -13.83 18.38 5.76
C GLU A 413 -15.13 18.43 4.96
N LYS A 414 -15.10 19.12 3.82
CA LYS A 414 -16.20 19.26 2.86
C LYS A 414 -15.61 19.27 1.45
N PRO A 415 -16.36 18.83 0.43
CA PRO A 415 -15.88 18.87 -0.96
C PRO A 415 -15.34 20.25 -1.31
N GLY A 416 -14.10 20.31 -1.77
CA GLY A 416 -13.43 21.55 -2.08
C GLY A 416 -12.62 22.16 -0.93
N ASN A 417 -12.65 21.63 0.29
CA ASN A 417 -12.05 22.28 1.48
C ASN A 417 -11.23 21.31 2.33
N PHE A 418 -9.90 21.45 2.22
CA PHE A 418 -8.93 20.68 2.98
C PHE A 418 -8.48 21.42 4.25
N VAL A 419 -8.53 20.72 5.38
CA VAL A 419 -8.17 21.25 6.69
C VAL A 419 -6.89 20.57 7.17
N PHE A 420 -5.84 21.38 7.35
CA PHE A 420 -4.59 20.98 7.98
C PHE A 420 -4.72 21.08 9.49
N GLN A 421 -4.37 20.01 10.18
CA GLN A 421 -4.51 19.88 11.63
C GLN A 421 -3.14 19.85 12.32
N LYS A 422 -2.99 20.64 13.39
CA LYS A 422 -1.83 20.56 14.30
C LYS A 422 -1.76 19.18 14.95
N ASN A 423 -0.53 18.68 15.15
CA ASN A 423 -0.20 17.32 15.61
C ASN A 423 -0.51 16.19 14.62
N SER A 424 -0.92 16.49 13.38
CA SER A 424 -1.09 15.45 12.35
C SER A 424 0.23 14.89 11.85
N ALA A 425 1.33 15.65 11.97
CA ALA A 425 2.65 15.26 11.45
C ALA A 425 2.60 14.78 9.98
N GLY A 426 1.74 15.41 9.16
CA GLY A 426 1.51 15.04 7.76
C GLY A 426 0.47 13.94 7.53
N LEU A 427 -0.09 13.32 8.57
CA LEU A 427 -1.17 12.34 8.40
C LEU A 427 -2.38 12.95 7.68
N GLY A 428 -2.81 12.25 6.62
CA GLY A 428 -3.92 12.63 5.76
C GLY A 428 -3.61 13.73 4.74
N VAL A 429 -2.41 14.31 4.76
CA VAL A 429 -1.93 15.25 3.73
C VAL A 429 -1.46 14.45 2.50
N PRO A 430 -2.14 14.53 1.35
CA PRO A 430 -1.71 13.85 0.12
C PRO A 430 -0.38 14.41 -0.40
N ARG A 431 0.39 13.56 -1.09
CA ARG A 431 1.67 13.93 -1.70
C ARG A 431 1.48 14.98 -2.78
N GLY A 432 2.39 15.97 -2.83
CA GLY A 432 2.60 16.90 -3.95
C GLY A 432 1.43 17.80 -4.39
N SER A 433 0.26 17.69 -3.77
CA SER A 433 -0.99 18.27 -4.28
C SER A 433 -1.43 19.54 -3.57
N LEU A 434 -0.89 19.80 -2.37
CA LEU A 434 -1.42 20.85 -1.50
C LEU A 434 -0.50 22.07 -1.27
N GLY A 435 0.35 22.39 -2.26
CA GLY A 435 1.21 23.59 -2.21
C GLY A 435 2.40 23.47 -1.23
N SER A 436 2.97 24.61 -0.85
CA SER A 436 4.17 24.67 -0.01
C SER A 436 3.84 24.41 1.48
N LEU A 437 4.03 23.16 1.92
CA LEU A 437 3.71 22.74 3.28
C LEU A 437 4.44 23.52 4.38
N ASN A 438 5.61 24.09 4.11
CA ASN A 438 6.31 24.94 5.07
C ASN A 438 5.49 26.18 5.49
N LYS A 439 4.91 26.91 4.51
CA LYS A 439 4.10 28.10 4.77
C LYS A 439 2.83 27.73 5.54
N ILE A 440 2.24 26.59 5.18
CA ILE A 440 1.04 26.06 5.83
C ILE A 440 1.35 25.65 7.27
N SER A 441 2.48 24.98 7.53
CA SER A 441 2.91 24.60 8.87
C SER A 441 3.04 25.82 9.78
N THR A 442 3.73 26.87 9.32
CA THR A 442 3.88 28.12 10.09
C THR A 442 2.53 28.74 10.46
N HIS A 443 1.55 28.69 9.55
CA HIS A 443 0.20 29.17 9.86
C HIS A 443 -0.52 28.28 10.89
N VAL A 444 -0.43 26.96 10.75
CA VAL A 444 -1.03 25.97 11.67
C VAL A 444 -0.38 26.05 13.07
N GLU A 445 0.90 26.34 13.15
CA GLU A 445 1.61 26.53 14.43
C GLU A 445 1.00 27.68 15.23
N GLN A 446 0.67 28.80 14.56
CA GLN A 446 0.08 30.00 15.15
C GLN A 446 -1.42 29.86 15.46
N HIS A 447 -2.19 29.17 14.60
CA HIS A 447 -3.66 29.19 14.65
C HIS A 447 -4.30 27.82 14.97
N GLY A 448 -3.51 26.75 15.11
CA GLY A 448 -3.98 25.39 15.38
C GLY A 448 -4.46 24.61 14.14
N SER A 449 -4.95 25.30 13.11
CA SER A 449 -5.33 24.71 11.82
C SER A 449 -5.16 25.70 10.66
N ALA A 450 -5.22 25.20 9.43
CA ALA A 450 -5.29 26.01 8.22
C ALA A 450 -6.24 25.36 7.21
N ASN A 451 -7.00 26.18 6.49
CA ASN A 451 -7.93 25.70 5.47
C ASN A 451 -7.42 26.08 4.09
N MET A 452 -7.61 25.20 3.11
CA MET A 452 -7.27 25.46 1.72
C MET A 452 -8.36 24.93 0.80
N GLN A 453 -8.73 25.73 -0.19
CA GLN A 453 -9.62 25.25 -1.24
C GLN A 453 -8.86 24.31 -2.18
N VAL A 454 -9.39 23.10 -2.39
CA VAL A 454 -8.78 22.05 -3.22
C VAL A 454 -9.78 21.59 -4.26
N TYR A 455 -9.45 21.69 -5.54
CA TYR A 455 -10.25 21.07 -6.60
C TYR A 455 -9.70 19.68 -6.87
N ALA A 456 -10.30 18.65 -6.26
CA ALA A 456 -9.95 17.26 -6.55
C ALA A 456 -10.86 16.73 -7.67
N ALA A 457 -10.28 16.44 -8.84
CA ALA A 457 -10.91 15.53 -9.80
C ALA A 457 -10.46 14.10 -9.42
N PRO A 458 -11.36 13.14 -9.16
CA PRO A 458 -10.94 11.75 -8.98
C PRO A 458 -10.26 11.27 -10.28
N PRO A 459 -9.24 10.40 -10.22
CA PRO A 459 -8.73 9.75 -11.42
C PRO A 459 -9.91 9.06 -12.10
N SER A 460 -10.13 9.38 -13.38
CA SER A 460 -11.25 8.88 -14.14
C SER A 460 -11.10 7.38 -14.36
N ALA A 461 -11.70 6.57 -13.49
CA ALA A 461 -11.98 5.18 -13.78
C ALA A 461 -13.06 5.15 -14.87
N GLY A 462 -12.66 4.86 -16.11
CA GLY A 462 -13.60 4.57 -17.18
C GLY A 462 -14.49 3.39 -16.77
N PHE A 463 -15.81 3.62 -16.80
CA PHE A 463 -16.90 2.64 -16.66
C PHE A 463 -16.73 1.53 -15.60
N MET A 464 -17.13 1.83 -14.36
CA MET A 464 -17.58 0.80 -13.40
C MET A 464 -18.99 1.15 -12.94
N THR A 465 -19.91 0.20 -13.07
CA THR A 465 -21.34 0.37 -12.76
C THR A 465 -21.53 0.64 -11.26
N SER A 466 -22.49 1.49 -10.95
CA SER A 466 -22.77 2.06 -9.63
C SER A 466 -22.67 1.06 -8.45
N SER A 467 -21.77 1.35 -7.52
CA SER A 467 -21.99 1.06 -6.10
C SER A 467 -21.49 2.25 -5.26
N ARG A 468 -22.22 2.56 -4.19
CA ARG A 468 -22.15 3.80 -3.41
C ARG A 468 -20.72 4.17 -2.97
N SER A 469 -20.33 5.40 -3.29
CA SER A 469 -19.13 6.08 -2.80
C SER A 469 -19.11 6.16 -1.28
N GLY A 470 -18.12 5.49 -0.68
CA GLY A 470 -17.65 5.72 0.68
C GLY A 470 -16.30 6.41 0.62
N ASN A 471 -16.22 7.63 1.16
CA ASN A 471 -15.02 8.46 1.20
C ASN A 471 -13.91 7.73 1.99
N GLY A 472 -12.91 7.19 1.28
CA GLY A 472 -11.80 6.41 1.85
C GLY A 472 -10.80 7.29 2.60
N GLY A 473 -11.05 7.52 3.89
CA GLY A 473 -10.04 8.00 4.81
C GLY A 473 -8.89 6.99 5.01
N PRO A 474 -7.77 7.39 5.64
CA PRO A 474 -6.69 6.47 5.98
C PRO A 474 -7.24 5.32 6.84
N VAL A 475 -6.77 4.11 6.54
CA VAL A 475 -7.13 2.87 7.23
C VAL A 475 -7.00 3.08 8.75
N THR A 476 -8.12 3.09 9.45
CA THR A 476 -8.14 3.05 10.91
C THR A 476 -8.11 1.57 11.31
N LEU A 477 -7.01 1.15 11.94
CA LEU A 477 -6.90 -0.18 12.54
C LEU A 477 -7.87 -0.24 13.73
N ARG A 478 -9.02 -0.92 13.56
CA ARG A 478 -9.92 -1.28 14.65
C ARG A 478 -9.40 -2.55 15.33
N ALA A 479 -9.29 -2.52 16.65
CA ALA A 479 -9.01 -3.71 17.44
C ALA A 479 -10.21 -4.67 17.42
N GLY A 480 -9.96 -5.94 17.10
CA GLY A 480 -10.92 -7.03 17.23
C GLY A 480 -11.84 -7.23 16.02
N ALA A 481 -11.35 -7.93 14.99
CA ALA A 481 -12.21 -8.60 14.01
C ALA A 481 -11.78 -10.09 13.93
N PRO A 482 -12.72 -11.05 14.02
CA PRO A 482 -12.38 -12.46 13.90
C PRO A 482 -11.96 -12.79 12.47
N ILE A 483 -10.99 -13.70 12.36
CA ILE A 483 -10.48 -14.28 11.12
C ILE A 483 -11.63 -15.05 10.46
N GLN A 484 -12.12 -14.59 9.31
CA GLN A 484 -13.01 -15.38 8.45
C GLN A 484 -12.21 -15.97 7.30
N SER A 485 -11.96 -17.27 7.39
CA SER A 485 -11.66 -18.14 6.24
C SER A 485 -12.96 -18.39 5.48
N GLU A 486 -13.04 -18.04 4.20
CA GLU A 486 -14.17 -18.45 3.36
C GLU A 486 -13.77 -19.50 2.33
N SER A 487 -14.49 -20.62 2.40
CA SER A 487 -14.69 -21.60 1.35
C SER A 487 -16.15 -21.54 0.87
N THR A 488 -16.33 -21.28 -0.43
CA THR A 488 -17.36 -21.82 -1.36
C THR A 488 -18.86 -21.84 -0.98
N SER A 489 -19.62 -20.96 -1.65
CA SER A 489 -20.90 -21.16 -2.38
C SER A 489 -22.04 -22.04 -1.81
N ASN A 490 -23.23 -21.47 -1.52
CA ASN A 490 -24.45 -21.52 -2.38
C ASN A 490 -25.74 -20.97 -1.71
N ALA A 491 -26.41 -20.07 -2.46
CA ALA A 491 -27.87 -19.82 -2.66
C ALA A 491 -28.91 -19.61 -1.52
N PRO A 492 -30.02 -18.87 -1.78
CA PRO A 492 -30.83 -18.17 -0.78
C PRO A 492 -32.24 -18.76 -0.53
N ALA A 493 -32.91 -18.33 0.55
CA ALA A 493 -34.34 -18.57 0.77
C ALA A 493 -35.09 -17.32 1.28
N PHE A 494 -36.20 -17.04 0.61
CA PHE A 494 -37.24 -16.04 0.89
C PHE A 494 -38.25 -16.49 1.96
N ARG A 495 -38.79 -15.54 2.75
CA ARG A 495 -40.21 -15.33 3.20
C ARG A 495 -40.20 -14.37 4.43
N SER A 496 -40.86 -13.21 4.46
CA SER A 496 -42.29 -12.81 4.35
C SER A 496 -43.01 -12.67 5.70
N GLY A 497 -43.59 -11.48 5.95
CA GLY A 497 -44.58 -11.12 7.01
C GLY A 497 -44.22 -9.83 7.78
N SER A 498 -44.74 -8.62 7.48
CA SER A 498 -46.07 -8.04 7.85
C SER A 498 -46.33 -8.08 9.37
N SER A 499 -46.72 -7.07 10.15
CA SER A 499 -47.28 -5.69 10.07
C SER A 499 -47.12 -5.11 11.51
N GLY A 500 -47.07 -3.82 11.85
CA GLY A 500 -48.03 -2.73 11.69
C GLY A 500 -48.19 -1.97 13.04
N GLY A 501 -48.41 -0.64 12.99
CA GLY A 501 -49.04 0.19 14.03
C GLY A 501 -48.09 0.82 15.07
N SER A 502 -47.75 2.12 15.01
CA SER A 502 -48.54 3.35 15.24
C SER A 502 -48.41 3.92 16.66
N SER A 503 -48.01 5.19 16.65
CA SER A 503 -47.82 6.18 17.70
C SER A 503 -49.01 6.43 18.63
N VAL A 504 -48.73 6.75 19.91
CA VAL A 504 -49.56 7.62 20.75
C VAL A 504 -48.67 8.47 21.66
N SER A 505 -48.97 9.77 21.67
CA SER A 505 -48.41 10.84 22.49
C SER A 505 -49.43 11.32 23.53
N SER A 506 -48.97 11.67 24.73
CA SER A 506 -49.62 12.51 25.77
C SER A 506 -48.49 12.96 26.73
N GLY A 507 -48.21 14.23 27.04
CA GLY A 507 -49.03 15.35 27.57
C GLY A 507 -49.25 15.14 29.08
N ALA A 508 -48.99 16.03 30.07
CA ALA A 508 -48.63 17.45 30.21
C ALA A 508 -48.15 17.64 31.71
N SER A 509 -47.20 18.52 32.08
CA SER A 509 -47.29 19.95 32.54
C SER A 509 -47.13 20.23 34.06
N HIS A 510 -46.63 21.45 34.36
CA HIS A 510 -46.51 22.22 35.63
C HIS A 510 -45.15 22.13 36.38
N SER A 511 -44.51 23.19 36.91
CA SER A 511 -44.72 24.66 36.89
C SER A 511 -43.52 25.40 37.55
N LEU A 512 -43.19 26.57 36.99
CA LEU A 512 -42.60 27.83 37.52
C LEU A 512 -41.90 27.92 38.90
N GLY A 513 -40.79 28.67 38.89
CA GLY A 513 -40.25 29.40 40.05
C GLY A 513 -39.07 30.30 39.64
N ALA A 514 -39.32 31.62 39.56
CA ALA A 514 -38.31 32.65 39.32
C ALA A 514 -38.02 33.42 40.62
N SER A 515 -36.77 33.81 40.84
CA SER A 515 -36.42 35.00 41.61
C SER A 515 -35.02 35.52 41.23
N SER A 516 -34.97 36.84 41.14
CA SER A 516 -33.91 37.72 40.66
C SER A 516 -33.14 38.39 41.80
N ALA A 517 -32.11 39.16 41.40
CA ALA A 517 -31.46 40.28 42.09
C ALA A 517 -30.22 39.94 42.95
N SER A 518 -29.15 40.73 43.01
CA SER A 518 -28.65 41.88 42.24
C SER A 518 -27.37 42.40 42.94
N GLY A 519 -26.42 42.94 42.16
CA GLY A 519 -25.68 44.15 42.55
C GLY A 519 -24.27 43.99 43.12
N GLY A 520 -23.34 44.81 42.59
CA GLY A 520 -22.14 45.23 43.33
C GLY A 520 -20.87 45.47 42.52
N SER A 521 -20.81 46.56 41.77
CA SER A 521 -19.65 47.07 41.02
C SER A 521 -18.66 47.91 41.86
N SER A 522 -17.37 47.91 41.50
CA SER A 522 -16.44 49.06 41.41
C SER A 522 -15.04 48.50 41.03
N GLY A 523 -14.19 49.09 40.17
CA GLY A 523 -14.11 50.41 39.55
C GLY A 523 -12.72 51.02 39.84
N SER A 524 -12.04 51.51 38.78
CA SER A 524 -10.80 52.36 38.74
C SER A 524 -9.55 51.63 38.21
N SER A 525 -8.83 51.96 37.12
CA SER A 525 -8.56 53.15 36.25
C SER A 525 -7.19 53.81 36.47
N GLY A 526 -6.41 53.96 35.39
CA GLY A 526 -5.24 54.86 35.23
C GLY A 526 -3.89 54.13 35.35
N SER A 527 -2.82 54.45 34.62
CA SER A 527 -2.49 55.59 33.76
C SER A 527 -1.22 55.28 32.95
N SER A 528 -1.03 56.07 31.90
CA SER A 528 0.01 56.17 30.87
C SER A 528 1.48 56.42 31.32
N GLY A 529 2.43 56.03 30.44
CA GLY A 529 3.37 57.00 29.83
C GLY A 529 4.89 56.81 30.00
N HIS A 530 5.60 56.84 28.85
CA HIS A 530 7.03 57.19 28.59
C HIS A 530 8.11 56.18 29.04
N LYS A 531 9.17 55.87 28.29
CA LYS A 531 9.87 56.45 27.13
C LYS A 531 10.28 55.35 26.14
#